data_AF-A0A7C1HCJ0-F1
#
_entry.id   AF-A0A7C1HCJ0-F1
#
_cell.length_a   1.000
_cell.length_b   1.000
_cell.length_c   1.000
_cell.angle_alpha   90.00
_cell.angle_beta   90.00
_cell.angle_gamma   90.00
#
_symmetry.space_group_name_H-M   'P 1'
#
loop_
_entity.id
_entity.type
_entity.pdbx_description
1 polymer ?
#
loop_
_entity_poly.entity_id
_entity_poly.type
_entity_poly.pdbx_seq_one_letter_code
_entity_poly.pdbx_strand_id
1 'polypeptide(L)'
;MHQNRLQNQFHKIFPKSFRRGKGRNLLRVLANQSLVQEILQGHARSEGFLQSQGVNRLGPWLGRLMHRRAGAEQPQQDNGRAGKTPGRYSARFANTPGTVYWPAHAGQYPPKSEERDMSTAHVISPPRQGFLDTFRGTAVMLMLVYHFCFDLNYFGVAGFSFQTDPFWLAFRSLIVTCFILAVGASLYLSTKNKLRPGSFIRRQVILGLAAGGVSLGSYLVFPLTWITFGVLHFIFVGRILGLLFLRFKTLNLVFASLFLLAGLLVQHRVFNHPWLHWLGMMTHKPLTEDYVPVLPWFGVLLCGLYLGRILFDAPGPLSGHPPLPSTAWLAWLGRHSLVIYLIHQPLFMASLYLILR
;
A
#
# COMPACT_ATOMS: atom_id res chain seq x y z
N MET A 1 46.86 8.75 24.74
CA MET A 1 47.31 10.13 24.41
C MET A 1 46.34 10.94 23.54
N HIS A 2 45.47 10.34 22.70
CA HIS A 2 44.63 11.11 21.76
C HIS A 2 43.51 11.96 22.43
N GLN A 3 42.93 11.47 23.54
CA GLN A 3 41.85 12.14 24.29
C GLN A 3 42.22 13.54 24.80
N ASN A 4 43.43 13.71 25.35
CA ASN A 4 43.89 14.99 25.92
C ASN A 4 44.07 16.08 24.84
N ARG A 5 44.34 15.72 23.58
CA ARG A 5 44.43 16.71 22.48
C ARG A 5 43.06 17.30 22.12
N LEU A 6 42.00 16.47 22.11
CA LEU A 6 40.64 16.93 21.82
C LEU A 6 40.06 17.79 22.96
N GLN A 7 40.28 17.42 24.23
CA GLN A 7 39.89 18.26 25.37
C GLN A 7 40.59 19.63 25.35
N ASN A 8 41.88 19.70 25.03
CA ASN A 8 42.62 20.96 24.98
C ASN A 8 42.21 21.87 23.80
N GLN A 9 41.77 21.34 22.66
CA GLN A 9 41.20 22.17 21.59
C GLN A 9 39.80 22.70 21.94
N PHE A 10 38.91 21.86 22.49
CA PHE A 10 37.58 22.31 22.92
C PHE A 10 37.62 23.40 24.00
N HIS A 11 38.66 23.40 24.85
CA HIS A 11 38.83 24.40 25.90
C HIS A 11 39.13 25.82 25.39
N LYS A 12 39.59 25.99 24.14
CA LYS A 12 39.88 27.31 23.54
C LYS A 12 38.69 27.95 22.81
N ILE A 13 37.65 27.18 22.47
CA ILE A 13 36.59 27.62 21.53
C ILE A 13 35.31 28.09 22.24
N PHE A 14 35.03 27.62 23.47
CA PHE A 14 33.76 27.91 24.15
C PHE A 14 33.92 28.62 25.52
N PRO A 15 33.30 29.80 25.72
CA PRO A 15 33.39 30.55 26.97
C PRO A 15 32.69 29.83 28.14
N LYS A 16 33.11 30.15 29.38
CA LYS A 16 32.69 29.47 30.62
C LYS A 16 31.16 29.47 30.86
N SER A 17 30.42 30.42 30.28
CA SER A 17 28.95 30.51 30.38
C SER A 17 28.22 29.30 29.81
N PHE A 18 28.73 28.65 28.76
CA PHE A 18 28.08 27.49 28.13
C PHE A 18 28.16 26.19 28.97
N ARG A 19 28.88 26.20 30.10
CA ARG A 19 29.06 25.02 30.97
C ARG A 19 28.01 24.89 32.09
N ARG A 20 27.11 25.86 32.27
CA ARG A 20 26.03 25.82 33.26
C ARG A 20 24.66 25.86 32.56
N GLY A 21 24.08 24.68 32.32
CA GLY A 21 22.76 24.51 31.69
C GLY A 21 22.82 24.32 30.16
N LYS A 22 21.91 23.50 29.63
CA LYS A 22 21.77 23.06 28.21
C LYS A 22 22.97 22.31 27.58
N GLY A 23 24.22 22.76 27.73
CA GLY A 23 25.39 22.16 27.04
C GLY A 23 25.63 20.66 27.34
N ARG A 24 25.33 20.19 28.56
CA ARG A 24 25.53 18.78 28.94
C ARG A 24 24.59 17.80 28.23
N ASN A 25 23.38 18.23 27.86
CA ASN A 25 22.42 17.35 27.18
C ASN A 25 22.78 17.18 25.70
N LEU A 26 23.22 18.26 25.04
CA LEU A 26 23.73 18.18 23.67
C LEU A 26 24.97 17.28 23.59
N LEU A 27 25.89 17.40 24.55
CA LEU A 27 27.07 16.52 24.63
C LEU A 27 26.69 15.05 24.89
N ARG A 28 25.65 14.74 25.67
CA ARG A 28 25.16 13.36 25.82
C ARG A 28 24.54 12.82 24.54
N VAL A 29 23.71 13.60 23.84
CA VAL A 29 23.08 13.18 22.58
C VAL A 29 24.13 12.94 21.49
N LEU A 30 25.09 13.86 21.34
CA LEU A 30 26.19 13.73 20.39
C LEU A 30 27.12 12.56 20.75
N ALA A 31 27.44 12.37 22.03
CA ALA A 31 28.25 11.22 22.48
C ALA A 31 27.55 9.88 22.18
N ASN A 32 26.24 9.78 22.41
CA ASN A 32 25.48 8.56 22.12
C ASN A 32 25.46 8.27 20.60
N GLN A 33 25.30 9.31 19.76
CA GLN A 33 25.37 9.16 18.31
C GLN A 33 26.78 8.76 17.82
N SER A 34 27.86 9.35 18.37
CA SER A 34 29.22 8.94 18.01
C SER A 34 29.54 7.51 18.45
N LEU A 35 29.04 7.09 19.63
CA LEU A 35 29.30 5.76 20.17
C LEU A 35 28.50 4.67 19.42
N VAL A 36 27.28 4.98 18.97
CA VAL A 36 26.54 4.15 18.01
C VAL A 36 27.28 4.04 16.67
N GLN A 37 27.82 5.14 16.13
CA GLN A 37 28.63 5.10 14.90
C GLN A 37 29.90 4.26 15.08
N GLU A 38 30.57 4.33 16.23
CA GLU A 38 31.78 3.57 16.53
C GLU A 38 31.49 2.06 16.70
N ILE A 39 30.38 1.69 17.34
CA ILE A 39 29.90 0.29 17.42
C ILE A 39 29.55 -0.25 16.02
N LEU A 40 28.85 0.53 15.19
CA LEU A 40 28.47 0.13 13.83
C LEU A 40 29.69 -0.01 12.90
N GLN A 41 30.67 0.89 13.00
CA GLN A 41 31.94 0.76 12.27
C GLN A 41 32.79 -0.41 12.78
N GLY A 42 32.73 -0.72 14.08
CA GLY A 42 33.32 -1.93 14.65
C GLY A 42 32.73 -3.20 14.06
N HIS A 43 31.40 -3.30 14.01
CA HIS A 43 30.68 -4.44 13.42
C HIS A 43 31.00 -4.64 11.94
N ALA A 44 31.02 -3.55 11.16
CA ALA A 44 31.36 -3.58 9.74
C ALA A 44 32.81 -4.07 9.49
N ARG A 45 33.75 -3.75 10.39
CA ARG A 45 35.12 -4.28 10.31
C ARG A 45 35.22 -5.76 10.70
N SER A 46 34.46 -6.23 11.70
CA SER A 46 34.46 -7.65 12.06
C SER A 46 33.85 -8.54 10.97
N GLU A 47 32.79 -8.10 10.29
CA GLU A 47 32.24 -8.88 9.16
C GLU A 47 33.18 -8.90 7.95
N GLY A 48 33.85 -7.77 7.64
CA GLY A 48 34.88 -7.74 6.60
C GLY A 48 36.08 -8.65 6.90
N PHE A 49 36.43 -8.82 8.18
CA PHE A 49 37.50 -9.75 8.61
C PHE A 49 37.06 -11.22 8.53
N LEU A 50 35.82 -11.55 8.93
CA LEU A 50 35.29 -12.90 8.82
C LEU A 50 35.09 -13.33 7.35
N GLN A 51 34.71 -12.41 6.47
CA GLN A 51 34.53 -12.70 5.04
C GLN A 51 35.85 -12.93 4.29
N SER A 52 36.99 -12.41 4.79
CA SER A 52 38.32 -12.69 4.20
C SER A 52 38.88 -14.07 4.58
N GLN A 53 38.44 -14.65 5.70
CA GLN A 53 38.88 -15.97 6.21
C GLN A 53 38.06 -17.14 5.65
N GLY A 54 36.89 -16.89 5.04
CA GLY A 54 35.87 -17.92 4.78
C GLY A 54 35.84 -18.60 3.40
N VAL A 55 36.72 -18.25 2.45
CA VAL A 55 36.51 -18.60 1.02
C VAL A 55 37.24 -19.88 0.55
N ASN A 56 38.24 -20.39 1.29
CA ASN A 56 39.11 -21.48 0.81
C ASN A 56 38.74 -22.92 1.23
N ARG A 57 37.47 -23.19 1.58
CA ARG A 57 36.95 -24.56 1.75
C ARG A 57 35.51 -24.67 1.28
N LEU A 58 35.27 -25.05 0.02
CA LEU A 58 34.10 -25.83 -0.47
C LEU A 58 34.10 -26.15 -1.98
N GLY A 59 35.25 -26.19 -2.67
CA GLY A 59 35.38 -26.83 -3.99
C GLY A 59 36.24 -28.09 -3.86
N PRO A 60 35.64 -29.29 -3.73
CA PRO A 60 35.30 -30.06 -4.94
C PRO A 60 34.14 -31.08 -4.74
N TRP A 61 32.88 -30.63 -4.67
CA TRP A 61 31.71 -31.54 -4.53
C TRP A 61 30.70 -31.51 -5.68
N LEU A 62 30.62 -30.42 -6.47
CA LEU A 62 29.62 -30.27 -7.53
C LEU A 62 30.02 -30.83 -8.91
N GLY A 63 31.30 -31.22 -9.11
CA GLY A 63 31.78 -31.79 -10.37
C GLY A 63 31.44 -33.27 -10.61
N ARG A 64 30.85 -33.97 -9.62
CA ARG A 64 30.55 -35.42 -9.69
C ARG A 64 29.08 -35.78 -9.94
N LEU A 65 28.20 -34.80 -10.15
CA LEU A 65 26.86 -35.03 -10.72
C LEU A 65 26.82 -34.81 -12.25
N MET A 66 27.92 -35.16 -12.91
CA MET A 66 27.95 -35.42 -14.35
C MET A 66 26.99 -36.56 -14.72
N HIS A 67 26.51 -36.51 -15.96
CA HIS A 67 26.20 -37.69 -16.79
C HIS A 67 25.33 -38.81 -16.19
N ARG A 68 23.99 -38.62 -16.19
CA ARG A 68 23.07 -39.70 -16.65
C ARG A 68 21.90 -39.12 -17.47
N ARG A 69 21.60 -39.79 -18.58
CA ARG A 69 20.46 -39.58 -19.51
C ARG A 69 20.50 -38.32 -20.41
N ALA A 70 21.39 -38.36 -21.39
CA ALA A 70 21.04 -38.00 -22.76
C ALA A 70 20.91 -39.31 -23.58
N GLY A 71 19.94 -39.40 -24.50
CA GLY A 71 19.78 -40.54 -25.42
C GLY A 71 18.39 -41.19 -25.43
N ALA A 72 17.84 -41.33 -26.64
CA ALA A 72 16.52 -41.83 -27.08
C ALA A 72 15.46 -40.71 -27.27
N GLU A 73 14.83 -40.49 -28.43
CA GLU A 73 14.94 -40.96 -29.82
C GLU A 73 13.93 -40.09 -30.64
N GLN A 74 13.99 -40.05 -31.98
CA GLN A 74 13.10 -39.21 -32.81
C GLN A 74 11.96 -40.03 -33.51
N PRO A 75 11.34 -39.62 -34.64
CA PRO A 75 9.98 -39.07 -34.61
C PRO A 75 8.98 -39.86 -35.48
N GLN A 76 7.67 -39.60 -35.37
CA GLN A 76 6.72 -40.07 -36.40
C GLN A 76 5.53 -39.13 -36.63
N GLN A 77 5.34 -38.76 -37.89
CA GLN A 77 4.11 -38.18 -38.44
C GLN A 77 3.25 -39.31 -39.00
N ASP A 78 1.91 -39.18 -38.94
CA ASP A 78 1.06 -39.60 -40.05
C ASP A 78 -0.25 -38.79 -40.10
N ASN A 79 -0.92 -38.82 -41.26
CA ASN A 79 -2.02 -37.96 -41.67
C ASN A 79 -3.39 -38.65 -41.74
N GLY A 80 -4.46 -37.85 -41.63
CA GLY A 80 -5.76 -38.13 -42.23
C GLY A 80 -6.83 -38.80 -41.34
N ARG A 81 -8.13 -38.77 -41.69
CA ARG A 81 -8.84 -38.05 -42.77
C ARG A 81 -10.36 -38.08 -42.51
N ALA A 82 -11.11 -37.09 -43.05
CA ALA A 82 -12.59 -36.99 -43.08
C ALA A 82 -13.29 -36.79 -41.71
N GLY A 83 -14.48 -36.20 -41.57
CA GLY A 83 -15.48 -35.54 -42.45
C GLY A 83 -16.75 -35.38 -41.58
N LYS A 84 -17.64 -34.37 -41.66
CA LYS A 84 -18.35 -33.75 -42.78
C LYS A 84 -19.07 -32.47 -42.27
N THR A 85 -19.40 -31.55 -43.17
CA THR A 85 -20.39 -30.44 -43.00
C THR A 85 -21.46 -30.58 -44.10
N PRO A 86 -22.51 -29.73 -44.21
CA PRO A 86 -23.22 -28.91 -43.21
C PRO A 86 -24.76 -29.15 -43.19
N GLY A 87 -25.44 -28.71 -42.13
CA GLY A 87 -26.92 -28.58 -42.11
C GLY A 87 -27.37 -27.18 -42.52
N ARG A 88 -28.13 -27.07 -43.62
CA ARG A 88 -28.62 -25.81 -44.21
C ARG A 88 -30.15 -25.74 -44.07
N TYR A 89 -30.69 -24.64 -43.55
CA TYR A 89 -32.10 -24.27 -43.80
C TYR A 89 -32.21 -22.76 -44.06
N SER A 90 -33.00 -22.39 -45.07
CA SER A 90 -33.14 -21.02 -45.55
C SER A 90 -34.49 -20.80 -46.24
N ALA A 91 -35.27 -19.84 -45.75
CA ALA A 91 -36.33 -19.13 -46.47
C ALA A 91 -36.57 -17.79 -45.70
N ARG A 92 -36.65 -16.58 -46.28
CA ARG A 92 -37.55 -16.03 -47.32
C ARG A 92 -39.03 -16.16 -46.93
N PHE A 93 -39.89 -15.14 -46.98
CA PHE A 93 -39.79 -13.70 -47.31
C PHE A 93 -40.30 -12.86 -46.09
N ALA A 94 -40.73 -11.59 -46.09
CA ALA A 94 -41.04 -10.57 -47.12
C ALA A 94 -40.89 -9.13 -46.58
N ASN A 95 -41.22 -8.12 -47.40
CA ASN A 95 -41.35 -6.70 -47.04
C ASN A 95 -42.81 -6.25 -47.21
N THR A 96 -43.30 -5.38 -46.32
CA THR A 96 -44.25 -4.29 -46.66
C THR A 96 -44.23 -3.20 -45.58
N PRO A 97 -44.22 -1.89 -45.94
CA PRO A 97 -44.26 -0.80 -44.97
C PRO A 97 -45.69 -0.34 -44.66
N GLY A 98 -46.02 -0.21 -43.37
CA GLY A 98 -47.33 0.28 -42.91
C GLY A 98 -47.26 1.70 -42.38
N THR A 99 -47.67 2.68 -43.19
CA THR A 99 -47.85 4.08 -42.76
C THR A 99 -49.08 4.19 -41.87
N VAL A 100 -48.95 4.71 -40.65
CA VAL A 100 -50.10 4.99 -39.77
C VAL A 100 -50.29 6.50 -39.64
N TYR A 101 -51.50 6.94 -39.99
CA TYR A 101 -51.93 8.35 -39.90
C TYR A 101 -52.09 8.80 -38.45
N TRP A 102 -51.73 10.05 -38.17
CA TRP A 102 -52.24 10.80 -37.01
C TRP A 102 -53.35 11.76 -37.45
N PRO A 103 -54.60 11.59 -36.97
CA PRO A 103 -55.63 12.60 -37.17
C PRO A 103 -55.43 13.75 -36.17
N ALA A 104 -55.35 14.98 -36.67
CA ALA A 104 -55.35 16.17 -35.83
C ALA A 104 -56.79 16.47 -35.37
N HIS A 105 -57.06 16.34 -34.06
CA HIS A 105 -58.26 16.88 -33.44
C HIS A 105 -57.89 17.93 -32.40
N ALA A 106 -58.52 19.09 -32.51
CA ALA A 106 -58.26 20.25 -31.68
C ALA A 106 -59.04 20.21 -30.35
N GLY A 107 -58.44 20.78 -29.32
CA GLY A 107 -59.16 21.54 -28.29
C GLY A 107 -60.10 20.77 -27.36
N GLN A 108 -59.54 20.15 -26.31
CA GLN A 108 -60.15 20.09 -24.99
C GLN A 108 -59.06 19.85 -23.93
N TYR A 109 -58.83 20.84 -23.06
CA TYR A 109 -57.97 20.67 -21.88
C TYR A 109 -58.75 19.92 -20.80
N PRO A 110 -58.25 18.78 -20.27
CA PRO A 110 -58.83 18.19 -19.07
C PRO A 110 -58.54 19.07 -17.84
N PRO A 111 -59.37 19.01 -16.78
CA PRO A 111 -59.27 19.90 -15.63
C PRO A 111 -58.01 19.68 -14.79
N LYS A 112 -57.45 20.78 -14.26
CA LYS A 112 -56.36 20.77 -13.28
C LYS A 112 -56.82 20.19 -11.93
N SER A 113 -56.66 18.88 -11.71
CA SER A 113 -56.87 18.29 -10.37
C SER A 113 -56.07 17.02 -10.04
N GLU A 114 -55.04 16.65 -10.82
CA GLU A 114 -54.12 15.55 -10.49
C GLU A 114 -52.64 15.98 -10.57
N GLU A 115 -52.32 17.09 -9.89
CA GLU A 115 -50.93 17.50 -9.63
C GLU A 115 -50.49 16.94 -8.25
N ARG A 116 -50.34 15.62 -8.16
CA ARG A 116 -49.69 14.92 -7.04
C ARG A 116 -49.07 13.60 -7.51
N ASP A 117 -47.93 13.26 -6.92
CA ASP A 117 -47.16 12.02 -7.15
C ASP A 117 -46.55 11.76 -8.55
N MET A 118 -45.74 12.71 -9.05
CA MET A 118 -44.72 12.37 -10.07
C MET A 118 -43.41 13.17 -10.01
N SER A 119 -42.87 13.47 -8.81
CA SER A 119 -41.50 14.01 -8.67
C SER A 119 -40.77 13.66 -7.37
N THR A 120 -40.80 12.38 -6.98
CA THR A 120 -39.77 11.79 -6.11
C THR A 120 -39.07 10.67 -6.86
N ALA A 121 -38.40 11.05 -7.95
CA ALA A 121 -37.28 10.27 -8.46
C ALA A 121 -36.22 10.23 -7.35
N HIS A 122 -36.34 9.25 -6.45
CA HIS A 122 -35.29 8.90 -5.51
C HIS A 122 -34.04 8.74 -6.34
N VAL A 123 -33.08 9.65 -6.19
CA VAL A 123 -31.74 9.46 -6.70
C VAL A 123 -31.19 8.29 -5.89
N ILE A 124 -31.38 7.07 -6.41
CA ILE A 124 -30.88 5.83 -5.83
C ILE A 124 -29.37 5.96 -5.87
N SER A 125 -28.83 6.54 -4.79
CA SER A 125 -27.40 6.58 -4.53
C SER A 125 -26.93 5.14 -4.64
N PRO A 126 -25.91 4.85 -5.48
CA PRO A 126 -25.52 3.48 -5.75
C PRO A 126 -25.27 2.75 -4.43
N PRO A 127 -25.85 1.55 -4.24
CA PRO A 127 -26.01 0.94 -2.93
C PRO A 127 -24.66 0.84 -2.22
N ARG A 128 -24.55 1.56 -1.09
CA ARG A 128 -23.28 1.85 -0.44
C ARG A 128 -22.73 0.59 0.21
N GLN A 129 -21.46 0.31 0.02
CA GLN A 129 -20.84 -0.90 0.53
C GLN A 129 -20.34 -0.70 1.97
N GLY A 130 -21.28 -0.78 2.93
CA GLY A 130 -21.00 -0.60 4.35
C GLY A 130 -19.87 -1.49 4.86
N PHE A 131 -19.79 -2.73 4.38
CA PHE A 131 -18.72 -3.68 4.73
C PHE A 131 -17.30 -3.14 4.45
N LEU A 132 -17.07 -2.57 3.26
CA LEU A 132 -15.75 -2.09 2.85
C LEU A 132 -15.33 -0.84 3.64
N ASP A 133 -16.29 0.04 3.95
CA ASP A 133 -16.05 1.19 4.83
C ASP A 133 -15.77 0.72 6.27
N THR A 134 -16.54 -0.22 6.83
CA THR A 134 -16.27 -0.79 8.17
C THR A 134 -14.89 -1.44 8.23
N PHE A 135 -14.50 -2.24 7.23
CA PHE A 135 -13.17 -2.87 7.17
C PHE A 135 -12.04 -1.82 7.11
N ARG A 136 -12.18 -0.78 6.28
CA ARG A 136 -11.20 0.33 6.23
C ARG A 136 -11.16 1.09 7.57
N GLY A 137 -12.30 1.25 8.23
CA GLY A 137 -12.41 1.82 9.57
C GLY A 137 -11.67 1.03 10.64
N THR A 138 -11.75 -0.30 10.59
CA THR A 138 -10.96 -1.18 11.46
C THR A 138 -9.46 -0.96 11.25
N ALA A 139 -9.00 -0.88 9.99
CA ALA A 139 -7.59 -0.59 9.68
C ALA A 139 -7.13 0.76 10.23
N VAL A 140 -7.97 1.80 10.12
CA VAL A 140 -7.73 3.12 10.74
C VAL A 140 -7.65 3.01 12.27
N MET A 141 -8.55 2.28 12.92
CA MET A 141 -8.52 2.14 14.39
C MET A 141 -7.24 1.44 14.87
N LEU A 142 -6.82 0.36 14.21
CA LEU A 142 -5.57 -0.35 14.54
C LEU A 142 -4.33 0.54 14.33
N MET A 143 -4.32 1.35 13.27
CA MET A 143 -3.29 2.36 13.01
C MET A 143 -3.21 3.43 14.11
N LEU A 144 -4.36 3.95 14.57
CA LEU A 144 -4.40 4.92 15.67
C LEU A 144 -3.81 4.33 16.96
N VAL A 145 -4.14 3.07 17.28
CA VAL A 145 -3.56 2.38 18.45
C VAL A 145 -2.05 2.21 18.30
N TYR A 146 -1.58 1.76 17.12
CA TYR A 146 -0.14 1.59 16.85
C TYR A 146 0.64 2.91 17.02
N HIS A 147 0.18 3.99 16.39
CA HIS A 147 0.86 5.28 16.45
C HIS A 147 0.78 5.92 17.84
N PHE A 148 -0.32 5.75 18.58
CA PHE A 148 -0.39 6.19 19.97
C PHE A 148 0.65 5.49 20.86
N CYS A 149 0.84 4.16 20.70
CA CYS A 149 1.90 3.44 21.40
C CYS A 149 3.32 3.86 20.95
N PHE A 150 3.50 4.17 19.67
CA PHE A 150 4.77 4.70 19.13
C PHE A 150 5.12 6.06 19.73
N ASP A 151 4.14 6.96 19.83
CA ASP A 151 4.33 8.30 20.37
C ASP A 151 4.63 8.25 21.88
N LEU A 152 3.93 7.41 22.65
CA LEU A 152 4.26 7.17 24.07
C LEU A 152 5.71 6.70 24.26
N ASN A 153 6.23 5.89 23.34
CA ASN A 153 7.64 5.48 23.34
C ASN A 153 8.58 6.63 22.93
N TYR A 154 8.21 7.44 21.93
CA TYR A 154 8.97 8.61 21.50
C TYR A 154 9.13 9.67 22.62
N PHE A 155 8.07 9.89 23.41
CA PHE A 155 8.12 10.78 24.59
C PHE A 155 8.78 10.12 25.83
N GLY A 156 9.17 8.85 25.76
CA GLY A 156 9.85 8.13 26.84
C GLY A 156 8.93 7.69 27.99
N VAL A 157 7.61 7.63 27.77
CA VAL A 157 6.61 7.12 28.72
C VAL A 157 6.58 5.59 28.72
N ALA A 158 6.89 4.97 27.58
CA ALA A 158 7.02 3.52 27.41
C ALA A 158 8.38 3.17 26.78
N GLY A 159 8.80 1.90 26.90
CA GLY A 159 10.04 1.38 26.33
C GLY A 159 9.78 0.20 25.38
N PHE A 160 9.16 0.48 24.23
CA PHE A 160 8.81 -0.50 23.21
C PHE A 160 9.83 -0.53 22.06
N SER A 161 10.24 -1.73 21.66
CA SER A 161 11.26 -1.94 20.62
C SER A 161 10.65 -2.19 19.23
N PHE A 162 10.00 -1.17 18.66
CA PHE A 162 9.24 -1.25 17.39
C PHE A 162 10.01 -1.81 16.19
N GLN A 163 11.34 -1.69 16.17
CA GLN A 163 12.20 -2.10 15.05
C GLN A 163 12.68 -3.56 15.15
N THR A 164 12.65 -4.17 16.33
CA THR A 164 13.21 -5.52 16.58
C THR A 164 12.20 -6.52 17.13
N ASP A 165 11.17 -6.06 17.83
CA ASP A 165 10.13 -6.93 18.39
C ASP A 165 9.23 -7.51 17.28
N PRO A 166 9.14 -8.86 17.14
CA PRO A 166 8.27 -9.49 16.17
C PRO A 166 6.79 -9.09 16.29
N PHE A 167 6.30 -8.79 17.50
CA PHE A 167 4.91 -8.38 17.71
C PHE A 167 4.62 -7.05 17.01
N TRP A 168 5.41 -6.01 17.28
CA TRP A 168 5.21 -4.69 16.68
C TRP A 168 5.44 -4.70 15.16
N LEU A 169 6.42 -5.47 14.68
CA LEU A 169 6.68 -5.66 13.25
C LEU A 169 5.51 -6.37 12.53
N ALA A 170 4.95 -7.42 13.14
CA ALA A 170 3.78 -8.12 12.62
C ALA A 170 2.52 -7.23 12.68
N PHE A 171 2.32 -6.50 13.77
CA PHE A 171 1.16 -5.62 13.95
C PHE A 171 1.16 -4.47 12.94
N ARG A 172 2.30 -3.81 12.71
CA ARG A 172 2.48 -2.83 11.61
C ARG A 172 2.14 -3.45 10.25
N SER A 173 2.65 -4.67 10.01
CA SER A 173 2.44 -5.37 8.74
C SER A 173 0.98 -5.76 8.51
N LEU A 174 0.24 -6.13 9.56
CA LEU A 174 -1.21 -6.37 9.52
C LEU A 174 -1.98 -5.09 9.16
N ILE A 175 -1.66 -3.97 9.80
CA ILE A 175 -2.30 -2.67 9.55
C ILE A 175 -2.13 -2.26 8.07
N VAL A 176 -0.89 -2.30 7.57
CA VAL A 176 -0.57 -1.97 6.17
C VAL A 176 -1.26 -2.95 5.21
N THR A 177 -1.31 -4.25 5.53
CA THR A 177 -2.05 -5.26 4.76
C THR A 177 -3.52 -4.89 4.65
N CYS A 178 -4.19 -4.57 5.75
CA CYS A 178 -5.61 -4.21 5.77
C CYS A 178 -5.89 -2.96 4.92
N PHE A 179 -5.06 -1.91 5.02
CA PHE A 179 -5.19 -0.72 4.17
C PHE A 179 -5.04 -1.04 2.68
N ILE A 180 -4.03 -1.84 2.31
CA ILE A 180 -3.73 -2.15 0.91
C ILE A 180 -4.79 -3.07 0.30
N LEU A 181 -5.28 -4.06 1.04
CA LEU A 181 -6.43 -4.87 0.63
C LEU A 181 -7.66 -4.01 0.41
N ALA A 182 -7.96 -3.08 1.34
CA ALA A 182 -9.08 -2.15 1.20
C ALA A 182 -8.92 -1.25 -0.02
N VAL A 183 -7.71 -0.77 -0.32
CA VAL A 183 -7.40 0.03 -1.53
C VAL A 183 -7.62 -0.77 -2.80
N GLY A 184 -7.14 -2.02 -2.87
CA GLY A 184 -7.35 -2.90 -4.02
C GLY A 184 -8.85 -3.15 -4.26
N ALA A 185 -9.59 -3.54 -3.22
CA ALA A 185 -11.03 -3.78 -3.33
C ALA A 185 -11.80 -2.51 -3.73
N SER A 186 -11.41 -1.35 -3.19
CA SER A 186 -11.98 -0.04 -3.55
C SER A 186 -11.69 0.34 -5.01
N LEU A 187 -10.49 0.04 -5.52
CA LEU A 187 -10.11 0.31 -6.91
C LEU A 187 -10.95 -0.52 -7.88
N TYR A 188 -11.07 -1.83 -7.62
CA TYR A 188 -11.94 -2.71 -8.37
C TYR A 188 -13.39 -2.19 -8.39
N LEU A 189 -13.99 -1.91 -7.22
CA LEU A 189 -15.35 -1.40 -7.13
C LEU A 189 -15.54 -0.10 -7.93
N SER A 190 -14.60 0.84 -7.79
CA SER A 190 -14.66 2.15 -8.47
C SER A 190 -14.59 2.08 -9.99
N THR A 191 -14.19 0.92 -10.54
CA THR A 191 -14.04 0.69 -11.99
C THR A 191 -15.03 -0.32 -12.56
N LYS A 192 -15.77 -1.07 -11.72
CA LYS A 192 -16.78 -2.06 -12.13
C LYS A 192 -17.78 -1.48 -13.15
N ASN A 193 -18.29 -0.28 -12.89
CA ASN A 193 -19.29 0.39 -13.73
C ASN A 193 -18.66 1.39 -14.73
N LYS A 194 -17.52 1.01 -15.32
CA LYS A 194 -16.59 1.84 -16.12
C LYS A 194 -15.73 2.81 -15.30
N LEU A 195 -14.51 3.05 -15.77
CA LEU A 195 -13.58 4.03 -15.19
C LEU A 195 -14.10 5.46 -15.43
N ARG A 196 -14.18 6.26 -14.37
CA ARG A 196 -14.50 7.71 -14.45
C ARG A 196 -13.20 8.53 -14.33
N PRO A 197 -12.52 8.88 -15.43
CA PRO A 197 -11.14 9.41 -15.39
C PRO A 197 -11.03 10.69 -14.55
N GLY A 198 -11.94 11.65 -14.69
CA GLY A 198 -11.92 12.89 -13.88
C GLY A 198 -12.02 12.64 -12.36
N SER A 199 -12.82 11.65 -11.91
CA SER A 199 -12.88 11.29 -10.49
C SER A 199 -11.62 10.56 -10.03
N PHE A 200 -11.05 9.70 -10.88
CA PHE A 200 -9.80 9.01 -10.59
C PHE A 200 -8.63 10.01 -10.46
N ILE A 201 -8.46 10.91 -11.43
CA ILE A 201 -7.42 11.95 -11.44
C ILE A 201 -7.56 12.86 -10.22
N ARG A 202 -8.76 13.39 -9.92
CA ARG A 202 -8.99 14.20 -8.70
C ARG A 202 -8.55 13.46 -7.42
N ARG A 203 -8.86 12.17 -7.30
CA ARG A 203 -8.44 11.32 -6.17
C ARG A 203 -6.95 10.99 -6.18
N GLN A 204 -6.28 10.98 -7.33
CA GLN A 204 -4.82 10.82 -7.41
C GLN A 204 -4.11 12.12 -7.03
N VAL A 205 -4.59 13.29 -7.48
CA VAL A 205 -4.02 14.60 -7.11
C VAL A 205 -4.10 14.81 -5.60
N ILE A 206 -5.27 14.60 -4.99
CA ILE A 206 -5.45 14.71 -3.53
C ILE A 206 -4.49 13.75 -2.78
N LEU A 207 -4.33 12.52 -3.28
CA LEU A 207 -3.44 11.54 -2.67
C LEU A 207 -1.95 11.87 -2.85
N GLY A 208 -1.55 12.42 -4.00
CA GLY A 208 -0.18 12.88 -4.24
C GLY A 208 0.19 14.09 -3.38
N LEU A 209 -0.73 15.05 -3.22
CA LEU A 209 -0.58 16.16 -2.28
C LEU A 209 -0.50 15.69 -0.83
N ALA A 210 -1.33 14.70 -0.44
CA ALA A 210 -1.28 14.09 0.88
C ALA A 210 0.06 13.36 1.13
N ALA A 211 0.55 12.60 0.15
CA ALA A 211 1.82 11.88 0.23
C ALA A 211 3.00 12.86 0.39
N GLY A 212 3.10 13.88 -0.49
CA GLY A 212 4.12 14.92 -0.41
C GLY A 212 4.04 15.75 0.88
N GLY A 213 2.83 16.04 1.36
CA GLY A 213 2.60 16.71 2.65
C GLY A 213 3.11 15.89 3.85
N VAL A 214 2.95 14.57 3.82
CA VAL A 214 3.49 13.66 4.87
C VAL A 214 5.02 13.57 4.81
N SER A 215 5.62 13.51 3.61
CA SER A 215 7.08 13.59 3.46
C SER A 215 7.64 14.92 3.95
N LEU A 216 7.00 16.06 3.60
CA LEU A 216 7.43 17.38 4.06
C LEU A 216 7.26 17.54 5.58
N GLY A 217 6.11 17.14 6.13
CA GLY A 217 5.85 17.19 7.57
C GLY A 217 6.82 16.32 8.38
N SER A 218 7.09 15.09 7.92
CA SER A 218 8.08 14.22 8.56
C SER A 218 9.51 14.74 8.39
N TYR A 219 9.86 15.39 7.29
CA TYR A 219 11.18 16.04 7.13
C TYR A 219 11.41 17.18 8.14
N LEU A 220 10.37 17.96 8.46
CA LEU A 220 10.45 19.04 9.44
C LEU A 220 10.63 18.56 10.88
N VAL A 221 10.12 17.38 11.23
CA VAL A 221 10.18 16.81 12.59
C VAL A 221 11.34 15.81 12.75
N PHE A 222 11.58 14.99 11.71
CA PHE A 222 12.51 13.87 11.68
C PHE A 222 13.47 13.97 10.46
N PRO A 223 14.35 14.98 10.38
CA PRO A 223 15.13 15.27 9.17
C PRO A 223 16.08 14.13 8.74
N LEU A 224 16.46 13.23 9.66
CA LEU A 224 17.34 12.09 9.38
C LEU A 224 16.60 10.81 8.96
N THR A 225 15.30 10.71 9.24
CA THR A 225 14.47 9.49 9.05
C THR A 225 13.12 9.82 8.39
N TRP A 226 13.07 10.91 7.63
CA TRP A 226 11.87 11.41 6.98
C TRP A 226 11.26 10.37 6.01
N ILE A 227 9.95 10.47 5.80
CA ILE A 227 9.18 9.47 5.05
C ILE A 227 9.47 9.61 3.55
N THR A 228 10.41 8.80 3.06
CA THR A 228 10.83 8.77 1.65
C THR A 228 9.83 8.02 0.76
N PHE A 229 9.35 6.86 1.21
CA PHE A 229 8.38 6.03 0.47
C PHE A 229 7.47 5.24 1.42
N GLY A 230 6.61 5.99 2.13
CA GLY A 230 5.57 5.44 3.01
C GLY A 230 4.29 4.99 2.28
N VAL A 231 3.29 4.55 3.05
CA VAL A 231 2.07 3.91 2.54
C VAL A 231 1.27 4.78 1.57
N LEU A 232 1.23 6.11 1.72
CA LEU A 232 0.53 6.98 0.76
C LEU A 232 1.22 7.02 -0.62
N HIS A 233 2.56 6.96 -0.66
CA HIS A 233 3.33 6.89 -1.90
C HIS A 233 3.08 5.56 -2.62
N PHE A 234 3.08 4.47 -1.85
CA PHE A 234 2.67 3.16 -2.35
C PHE A 234 1.23 3.18 -2.90
N ILE A 235 0.25 3.72 -2.17
CA ILE A 235 -1.14 3.76 -2.63
C ILE A 235 -1.26 4.61 -3.90
N PHE A 236 -0.48 5.70 -4.03
CA PHE A 236 -0.47 6.53 -5.23
C PHE A 236 0.01 5.75 -6.47
N VAL A 237 1.19 5.12 -6.38
CA VAL A 237 1.79 4.33 -7.48
C VAL A 237 0.98 3.06 -7.73
N GLY A 238 0.66 2.31 -6.69
CA GLY A 238 -0.08 1.05 -6.73
C GLY A 238 -1.50 1.19 -7.28
N ARG A 239 -2.17 2.34 -7.09
CA ARG A 239 -3.46 2.60 -7.76
C ARG A 239 -3.33 2.83 -9.26
N ILE A 240 -2.24 3.44 -9.72
CA ILE A 240 -1.96 3.61 -11.16
C ILE A 240 -1.63 2.26 -11.78
N LEU A 241 -0.67 1.53 -11.19
CA LEU A 241 -0.29 0.19 -11.64
C LEU A 241 -1.48 -0.78 -11.60
N GLY A 242 -2.30 -0.73 -10.55
CA GLY A 242 -3.48 -1.57 -10.39
C GLY A 242 -4.51 -1.45 -11.53
N LEU A 243 -4.61 -0.30 -12.20
CA LEU A 243 -5.48 -0.14 -13.38
C LEU A 243 -5.08 -1.11 -14.52
N LEU A 244 -3.78 -1.33 -14.73
CA LEU A 244 -3.27 -2.23 -15.78
C LEU A 244 -3.64 -3.70 -15.51
N PHE A 245 -3.93 -4.05 -14.25
CA PHE A 245 -4.25 -5.39 -13.78
C PHE A 245 -5.75 -5.68 -13.67
N LEU A 246 -6.63 -4.67 -13.84
CA LEU A 246 -8.09 -4.89 -13.83
C LEU A 246 -8.56 -5.90 -14.90
N ARG A 247 -7.89 -5.93 -16.07
CA ARG A 247 -8.19 -6.86 -17.17
C ARG A 247 -7.91 -8.34 -16.83
N PHE A 248 -6.98 -8.61 -15.91
CA PHE A 248 -6.48 -9.97 -15.65
C PHE A 248 -7.37 -10.80 -14.71
N LYS A 249 -8.37 -10.18 -14.07
CA LYS A 249 -9.45 -10.87 -13.35
C LYS A 249 -8.93 -11.87 -12.31
N THR A 250 -9.03 -13.19 -12.55
CA THR A 250 -8.57 -14.26 -11.65
C THR A 250 -7.04 -14.40 -11.65
N LEU A 251 -6.36 -14.09 -12.75
CA LEU A 251 -4.90 -14.14 -12.84
C LEU A 251 -4.21 -13.13 -11.91
N ASN A 252 -4.95 -12.15 -11.37
CA ASN A 252 -4.44 -11.25 -10.34
C ASN A 252 -3.97 -12.01 -9.09
N LEU A 253 -4.52 -13.19 -8.78
CA LEU A 253 -4.02 -14.01 -7.67
C LEU A 253 -2.68 -14.67 -8.00
N VAL A 254 -2.45 -15.07 -9.26
CA VAL A 254 -1.16 -15.61 -9.73
C VAL A 254 -0.10 -14.51 -9.71
N PHE A 255 -0.41 -13.33 -10.23
CA PHE A 255 0.47 -12.17 -10.16
C PHE A 255 0.70 -11.71 -8.71
N ALA A 256 -0.29 -11.79 -7.83
CA ALA A 256 -0.14 -11.50 -6.41
C ALA A 256 0.90 -12.41 -5.77
N SER A 257 0.75 -13.73 -5.92
CA SER A 257 1.72 -14.72 -5.43
C SER A 257 3.12 -14.46 -6.02
N LEU A 258 3.23 -14.15 -7.31
CA LEU A 258 4.52 -13.84 -7.95
C LEU A 258 5.19 -12.59 -7.34
N PHE A 259 4.46 -11.49 -7.15
CA PHE A 259 5.02 -10.27 -6.56
C PHE A 259 5.31 -10.40 -5.06
N LEU A 260 4.52 -11.17 -4.32
CA LEU A 260 4.81 -11.52 -2.92
C LEU A 260 6.10 -12.34 -2.83
N LEU A 261 6.21 -13.43 -3.60
CA LEU A 261 7.41 -14.28 -3.62
C LEU A 261 8.64 -13.52 -4.09
N ALA A 262 8.53 -12.68 -5.13
CA ALA A 262 9.63 -11.85 -5.61
C ALA A 262 10.12 -10.89 -4.51
N GLY A 263 9.21 -10.15 -3.86
CA GLY A 263 9.57 -9.20 -2.79
C GLY A 263 10.07 -9.84 -1.49
N LEU A 264 9.83 -11.13 -1.28
CA LEU A 264 10.29 -11.87 -0.09
C LEU A 264 11.59 -12.66 -0.33
N LEU A 265 11.79 -13.18 -1.55
CA LEU A 265 12.90 -14.09 -1.88
C LEU A 265 14.00 -13.44 -2.72
N VAL A 266 13.72 -12.38 -3.48
CA VAL A 266 14.69 -11.72 -4.36
C VAL A 266 15.24 -10.46 -3.69
N GLN A 267 16.54 -10.48 -3.39
CA GLN A 267 17.28 -9.32 -2.90
C GLN A 267 18.55 -9.13 -3.72
N HIS A 268 18.87 -7.88 -4.08
CA HIS A 268 20.08 -7.60 -4.85
C HIS A 268 20.68 -6.23 -4.50
N ARG A 269 22.02 -6.14 -4.49
CA ARG A 269 22.76 -4.94 -4.04
C ARG A 269 22.44 -3.69 -4.85
N VAL A 270 22.05 -3.82 -6.12
CA VAL A 270 21.63 -2.69 -6.97
C VAL A 270 20.43 -1.94 -6.37
N PHE A 271 19.48 -2.64 -5.74
CA PHE A 271 18.31 -2.01 -5.10
C PHE A 271 18.63 -1.29 -3.79
N ASN A 272 19.88 -1.36 -3.29
CA ASN A 272 20.33 -0.53 -2.18
C ASN A 272 20.50 0.96 -2.58
N HIS A 273 20.52 1.27 -3.87
CA HIS A 273 20.62 2.65 -4.35
C HIS A 273 19.34 3.44 -4.03
N PRO A 274 19.41 4.68 -3.48
CA PRO A 274 18.22 5.42 -3.01
C PRO A 274 17.09 5.55 -4.03
N TRP A 275 17.43 5.77 -5.30
CA TRP A 275 16.49 5.89 -6.42
C TRP A 275 15.72 4.58 -6.74
N LEU A 276 16.11 3.46 -6.15
CA LEU A 276 15.51 2.14 -6.34
C LEU A 276 14.87 1.57 -5.06
N HIS A 277 14.98 2.25 -3.92
CA HIS A 277 14.39 1.81 -2.64
C HIS A 277 12.89 1.52 -2.79
N TRP A 278 12.16 2.38 -3.49
CA TRP A 278 10.72 2.23 -3.76
C TRP A 278 10.31 0.88 -4.41
N LEU A 279 11.24 0.09 -4.96
CA LEU A 279 10.96 -1.26 -5.49
C LEU A 279 10.94 -2.37 -4.44
N GLY A 280 11.72 -2.28 -3.35
CA GLY A 280 11.64 -3.21 -2.22
C GLY A 280 12.55 -4.44 -2.20
N MET A 281 13.40 -4.64 -3.22
CA MET A 281 14.33 -5.78 -3.32
C MET A 281 15.74 -5.49 -2.75
N MET A 282 15.84 -4.56 -1.80
CA MET A 282 17.09 -4.13 -1.17
C MET A 282 17.56 -5.13 -0.11
N THR A 283 18.88 -5.22 0.09
CA THR A 283 19.52 -6.14 1.07
C THR A 283 19.39 -5.68 2.53
N HIS A 284 19.12 -4.38 2.74
CA HIS A 284 18.89 -3.79 4.06
C HIS A 284 17.81 -2.71 3.91
N LYS A 285 16.95 -2.56 4.94
CA LYS A 285 15.86 -1.57 4.90
C LYS A 285 16.43 -0.14 5.07
N PRO A 286 15.92 0.86 4.35
CA PRO A 286 16.29 2.25 4.59
C PRO A 286 15.79 2.74 5.95
N LEU A 287 16.50 3.71 6.51
CA LEU A 287 16.15 4.43 7.73
C LEU A 287 15.07 5.48 7.41
N THR A 288 13.81 5.17 7.73
CA THR A 288 12.63 6.02 7.51
C THR A 288 11.51 5.60 8.47
N GLU A 289 10.73 6.56 8.99
CA GLU A 289 9.65 6.28 9.95
C GLU A 289 8.52 5.41 9.36
N ASP A 290 8.24 5.56 8.07
CA ASP A 290 7.36 4.66 7.32
C ASP A 290 8.03 4.18 6.02
N TYR A 291 7.81 2.91 5.70
CA TYR A 291 8.36 2.25 4.53
C TYR A 291 7.45 1.14 4.03
N VAL A 292 6.92 1.35 2.83
CA VAL A 292 6.03 0.45 2.10
C VAL A 292 6.45 0.43 0.63
N PRO A 293 7.52 -0.29 0.26
CA PRO A 293 7.96 -0.39 -1.14
C PRO A 293 6.93 -1.10 -2.05
N VAL A 294 7.12 -1.06 -3.36
CA VAL A 294 6.22 -1.70 -4.33
C VAL A 294 6.22 -3.22 -4.18
N LEU A 295 7.36 -3.88 -3.98
CA LEU A 295 7.41 -5.30 -3.63
C LEU A 295 7.70 -5.46 -2.14
N PRO A 296 7.05 -6.40 -1.42
CA PRO A 296 6.03 -7.34 -1.88
C PRO A 296 4.60 -6.73 -1.94
N TRP A 297 4.40 -5.52 -1.45
CA TRP A 297 3.09 -4.93 -1.14
C TRP A 297 2.11 -4.80 -2.32
N PHE A 298 2.60 -4.67 -3.55
CA PHE A 298 1.77 -4.67 -4.75
C PHE A 298 1.05 -6.01 -4.94
N GLY A 299 1.65 -7.12 -4.51
CA GLY A 299 0.97 -8.41 -4.48
C GLY A 299 -0.26 -8.40 -3.54
N VAL A 300 -0.15 -7.74 -2.38
CA VAL A 300 -1.30 -7.52 -1.49
C VAL A 300 -2.37 -6.66 -2.15
N LEU A 301 -2.00 -5.64 -2.94
CA LEU A 301 -2.96 -4.82 -3.69
C LEU A 301 -3.70 -5.66 -4.75
N LEU A 302 -3.02 -6.57 -5.43
CA LEU A 302 -3.63 -7.50 -6.39
C LEU A 302 -4.55 -8.52 -5.70
N CYS A 303 -4.20 -9.01 -4.50
CA CYS A 303 -5.14 -9.77 -3.66
C CYS A 303 -6.39 -8.93 -3.34
N GLY A 304 -6.24 -7.64 -3.02
CA GLY A 304 -7.36 -6.72 -2.81
C GLY A 304 -8.25 -6.57 -4.06
N LEU A 305 -7.66 -6.44 -5.25
CA LEU A 305 -8.41 -6.43 -6.52
C LEU A 305 -9.20 -7.74 -6.74
N TYR A 306 -8.57 -8.88 -6.45
CA TYR A 306 -9.22 -10.19 -6.56
C TYR A 306 -10.37 -10.34 -5.56
N LEU A 307 -10.15 -10.03 -4.27
CA LEU A 307 -11.19 -10.04 -3.24
C LEU A 307 -12.34 -9.11 -3.55
N GLY A 308 -12.07 -7.87 -3.98
CA GLY A 308 -13.09 -6.93 -4.42
C GLY A 308 -13.95 -7.49 -5.56
N ARG A 309 -13.37 -8.30 -6.44
CA ARG A 309 -14.13 -9.03 -7.45
C ARG A 309 -15.06 -10.07 -6.84
N ILE A 310 -14.56 -11.01 -6.04
CA ILE A 310 -15.40 -12.11 -5.49
C ILE A 310 -16.53 -11.56 -4.61
N LEU A 311 -16.24 -10.54 -3.80
CA LEU A 311 -17.19 -9.95 -2.87
C LEU A 311 -18.30 -9.13 -3.56
N PHE A 312 -18.00 -8.54 -4.73
CA PHE A 312 -18.87 -7.53 -5.34
C PHE A 312 -19.33 -7.83 -6.78
N ASP A 313 -18.84 -8.88 -7.45
CA ASP A 313 -19.40 -9.33 -8.74
C ASP A 313 -20.75 -10.04 -8.53
N ALA A 314 -20.86 -10.92 -7.53
CA ALA A 314 -22.07 -11.67 -7.23
C ALA A 314 -23.02 -10.89 -6.29
N PRO A 315 -24.35 -11.00 -6.47
CA PRO A 315 -25.31 -10.57 -5.46
C PRO A 315 -25.17 -11.48 -4.23
N GLY A 316 -24.67 -10.93 -3.13
CA GLY A 316 -24.45 -11.62 -1.87
C GLY A 316 -24.56 -10.67 -0.68
N PRO A 317 -24.58 -11.17 0.57
CA PRO A 317 -24.96 -10.40 1.76
C PRO A 317 -24.03 -9.22 2.11
N LEU A 318 -22.89 -9.09 1.42
CA LEU A 318 -21.93 -8.00 1.59
C LEU A 318 -22.05 -6.91 0.50
N SER A 319 -22.82 -7.16 -0.56
CA SER A 319 -23.00 -6.24 -1.68
C SER A 319 -24.15 -5.28 -1.43
N GLY A 320 -23.82 -4.02 -1.17
CA GLY A 320 -24.79 -2.91 -1.19
C GLY A 320 -25.60 -2.69 0.09
N HIS A 321 -25.38 -3.49 1.13
CA HIS A 321 -26.00 -3.29 2.43
C HIS A 321 -25.33 -2.15 3.23
N PRO A 322 -26.12 -1.33 3.96
CA PRO A 322 -25.57 -0.35 4.90
C PRO A 322 -24.80 -1.06 6.02
N PRO A 323 -23.84 -0.37 6.69
CA PRO A 323 -23.15 -0.94 7.83
C PRO A 323 -24.14 -1.22 8.97
N LEU A 324 -23.91 -2.30 9.73
CA LEU A 324 -24.68 -2.60 10.94
C LEU A 324 -24.60 -1.41 11.92
N PRO A 325 -25.69 -1.05 12.64
CA PRO A 325 -25.70 0.10 13.55
C PRO A 325 -24.54 0.13 14.56
N SER A 326 -24.22 -1.03 15.15
CA SER A 326 -23.08 -1.23 16.06
C SER A 326 -21.70 -0.94 15.44
N THR A 327 -21.60 -0.98 14.11
CA THR A 327 -20.36 -0.74 13.34
C THR A 327 -20.37 0.58 12.55
N ALA A 328 -21.44 1.38 12.66
CA ALA A 328 -21.60 2.59 11.87
C ALA A 328 -20.49 3.64 12.11
N TRP A 329 -19.91 3.65 13.32
CA TRP A 329 -18.76 4.48 13.69
C TRP A 329 -17.46 4.02 13.00
N LEU A 330 -17.20 2.70 12.89
CA LEU A 330 -16.08 2.18 12.09
C LEU A 330 -16.28 2.58 10.62
N ALA A 331 -17.48 2.41 10.08
CA ALA A 331 -17.77 2.84 8.71
C ALA A 331 -17.55 4.35 8.52
N TRP A 332 -17.79 5.17 9.55
CA TRP A 332 -17.45 6.60 9.52
C TRP A 332 -15.93 6.82 9.48
N LEU A 333 -15.15 6.15 10.35
CA LEU A 333 -13.69 6.18 10.29
C LEU A 333 -13.16 5.76 8.90
N GLY A 334 -13.76 4.73 8.29
CA GLY A 334 -13.41 4.27 6.95
C GLY A 334 -13.73 5.28 5.84
N ARG A 335 -14.82 6.04 5.96
CA ARG A 335 -15.17 7.11 5.01
C ARG A 335 -14.23 8.31 5.12
N HIS A 336 -13.77 8.64 6.32
CA HIS A 336 -12.88 9.77 6.60
C HIS A 336 -11.41 9.38 6.72
N SER A 337 -11.06 8.15 6.33
CA SER A 337 -9.77 7.50 6.61
C SER A 337 -8.55 8.32 6.17
N LEU A 338 -8.60 9.00 5.01
CA LEU A 338 -7.49 9.83 4.54
C LEU A 338 -7.27 11.08 5.39
N VAL A 339 -8.36 11.70 5.88
CA VAL A 339 -8.27 12.88 6.76
C VAL A 339 -7.72 12.45 8.11
N ILE A 340 -8.25 11.36 8.68
CA ILE A 340 -7.79 10.79 9.94
C ILE A 340 -6.30 10.39 9.85
N TYR A 341 -5.89 9.75 8.75
CA TYR A 341 -4.49 9.42 8.46
C TYR A 341 -3.59 10.67 8.45
N LEU A 342 -4.03 11.81 7.92
CA LEU A 342 -3.22 13.03 7.90
C LEU A 342 -3.15 13.74 9.27
N ILE A 343 -4.24 13.75 10.03
CA ILE A 343 -4.31 14.54 11.28
C ILE A 343 -3.82 13.79 12.52
N HIS A 344 -3.85 12.45 12.55
CA HIS A 344 -3.59 11.71 13.79
C HIS A 344 -2.18 11.92 14.35
N GLN A 345 -1.15 11.84 13.51
CA GLN A 345 0.24 11.95 13.97
C GLN A 345 0.57 13.38 14.47
N PRO A 346 0.21 14.48 13.78
CA PRO A 346 0.34 15.82 14.36
C PRO A 346 -0.49 16.01 15.64
N LEU A 347 -1.70 15.44 15.71
CA LEU A 347 -2.59 15.58 16.86
C LEU A 347 -2.02 14.88 18.10
N PHE A 348 -1.63 13.59 17.98
CA PHE A 348 -1.06 12.83 19.08
C PHE A 348 0.27 13.44 19.55
N MET A 349 1.16 13.82 18.64
CA MET A 349 2.41 14.51 18.96
C MET A 349 2.16 15.85 19.69
N ALA A 350 1.21 16.67 19.22
CA ALA A 350 0.89 17.94 19.87
C ALA A 350 0.23 17.74 21.25
N SER A 351 -0.71 16.80 21.38
CA SER A 351 -1.37 16.50 22.65
C SER A 351 -0.39 15.95 23.69
N LEU A 352 0.45 14.98 23.32
CA LEU A 352 1.45 14.42 24.24
C LEU A 352 2.54 15.45 24.58
N TYR A 353 2.94 16.31 23.64
CA TYR A 353 3.82 17.43 23.95
C TYR A 353 3.19 18.35 25.01
N LEU A 354 1.95 18.82 24.83
CA LEU A 354 1.28 19.70 25.78
C LEU A 354 1.00 19.09 27.16
N ILE A 355 0.95 17.76 27.26
CA ILE A 355 0.70 17.05 28.53
C ILE A 355 2.02 16.75 29.28
N LEU A 356 3.14 16.58 28.56
CA LEU A 356 4.41 16.10 29.12
C LEU A 356 5.53 17.16 29.14
N ARG A 357 5.29 18.38 28.66
CA ARG A 357 6.26 19.49 28.55
C ARG A 357 5.69 20.83 29.00
#